data_AF-A0A6P2PM58-F1
#
_entry.id   AF-A0A6P2PM58-F1
#
_cell.length_a   1.000
_cell.length_b   1.000
_cell.length_c   1.000
_cell.angle_alpha   90.00
_cell.angle_beta   90.00
_cell.angle_gamma   90.00
#
_symmetry.space_group_name_H-M   'P 1'
#
loop_
_entity.id
_entity.type
_entity.pdbx_description
1 polymer ?
#
loop_
_entity_poly.entity_id
_entity_poly.type
_entity_poly.pdbx_seq_one_letter_code
_entity_poly.pdbx_strand_id
1 'polypeptide(L)'
;MENRSRMSCSARPANAMLRLPLALRVEPYPDESLSSVLMRLVDANGLRSVGALLRDAGCVAFGPLVSAEIAELSRVCRIGQSTMRSMCPVEVGGRARGAAFSYAVGRHVIEARHLLVRARERICPMCLLDGGIMLAAHRLTWMTACPVHAVQLLDVCPQCEKPIMVTRPSMVRCRCGLVFSHISPVASLPEEIESARCLYQCWRMSAATESGLSEGLAAVEERIDCQHAVEMRPGSGRVDRRRVPLRQIRYALGFI
;
A
#
# COMPACT_ATOMS: atom_id res chain seq x y z
N MET A 1 -20.64 40.83 34.54
CA MET A 1 -20.62 39.56 35.31
C MET A 1 -21.98 38.92 35.09
N GLU A 2 -22.17 37.75 34.53
CA GLU A 2 -21.37 36.65 33.99
C GLU A 2 -22.15 36.14 32.78
N ASN A 3 -21.48 35.66 31.74
CA ASN A 3 -22.20 34.90 30.72
C ASN A 3 -21.39 33.69 30.23
N ARG A 4 -21.62 32.60 30.96
CA ARG A 4 -21.75 31.21 30.51
C ARG A 4 -20.86 30.80 29.34
N SER A 5 -19.70 30.29 29.72
CA SER A 5 -18.90 29.29 29.01
C SER A 5 -19.78 28.16 28.45
N ARG A 6 -19.90 28.10 27.12
CA ARG A 6 -20.39 26.91 26.42
C ARG A 6 -19.28 25.85 26.45
N MET A 7 -19.37 24.93 27.41
CA MET A 7 -18.68 23.63 27.30
C MET A 7 -19.32 22.84 26.16
N SER A 8 -18.65 22.74 25.02
CA SER A 8 -18.99 21.75 24.00
C SER A 8 -18.36 20.41 24.40
N CYS A 9 -19.01 19.67 25.30
CA CYS A 9 -18.71 18.26 25.51
C CYS A 9 -19.20 17.47 24.28
N SER A 10 -18.33 17.34 23.27
CA SER A 10 -18.44 16.29 22.26
C SER A 10 -18.01 14.97 22.90
N ALA A 11 -18.89 14.41 23.73
CA ALA A 11 -18.75 13.06 24.24
C ALA A 11 -19.02 12.11 23.06
N ARG A 12 -17.94 11.58 22.47
CA ARG A 12 -18.05 10.38 21.62
C ARG A 12 -18.70 9.29 22.47
N PRO A 13 -19.75 8.60 21.99
CA PRO A 13 -20.42 7.60 22.80
C PRO A 13 -19.42 6.51 23.21
N ALA A 14 -19.29 6.34 24.53
CA ALA A 14 -18.48 5.33 25.21
C ALA A 14 -19.13 3.94 25.07
N ASN A 15 -19.38 3.50 23.84
CA ASN A 15 -19.82 2.15 23.52
C ASN A 15 -18.74 1.45 22.68
N ALA A 16 -17.50 1.52 23.17
CA ALA A 16 -16.48 0.56 22.80
C ALA A 16 -16.76 -0.73 23.59
N MET A 17 -17.78 -1.50 23.19
CA MET A 17 -17.76 -2.93 23.51
C MET A 17 -16.47 -3.45 22.90
N LEU A 18 -15.45 -3.68 23.72
CA LEU A 18 -14.15 -4.20 23.30
C LEU A 18 -14.41 -5.47 22.50
N ARG A 19 -14.32 -5.37 21.17
CA ARG A 19 -14.60 -6.49 20.26
C ARG A 19 -13.68 -7.63 20.62
N LEU A 20 -14.19 -8.85 20.73
CA LEU A 20 -13.33 -10.00 20.97
C LEU A 20 -12.28 -10.12 19.84
N PRO A 21 -11.03 -10.46 20.18
CA PRO A 21 -10.03 -10.77 19.16
C PRO A 21 -10.52 -11.87 18.21
N LEU A 22 -10.06 -11.85 16.96
CA LEU A 22 -10.40 -12.87 15.98
C LEU A 22 -9.94 -14.26 16.46
N ALA A 23 -10.78 -15.25 16.20
CA ALA A 23 -10.59 -16.61 16.67
C ALA A 23 -9.37 -17.26 16.00
N LEU A 24 -9.31 -17.18 14.66
CA LEU A 24 -8.19 -17.70 13.89
C LEU A 24 -7.13 -16.64 13.68
N ARG A 25 -5.87 -17.06 13.83
CA ARG A 25 -4.70 -16.23 13.62
C ARG A 25 -4.07 -16.52 12.26
N VAL A 26 -3.47 -15.50 11.69
CA VAL A 26 -2.60 -15.62 10.52
C VAL A 26 -1.28 -14.96 10.88
N GLU A 27 -0.18 -15.70 10.71
CA GLU A 27 1.15 -15.13 10.90
C GLU A 27 1.59 -14.40 9.62
N PRO A 28 2.06 -13.15 9.72
CA PRO A 28 2.62 -12.41 8.60
C PRO A 28 3.90 -13.07 8.07
N TYR A 29 4.04 -13.11 6.74
CA TYR A 29 5.31 -13.48 6.11
C TYR A 29 6.28 -12.29 6.08
N PRO A 30 7.60 -12.55 5.92
CA PRO A 30 8.57 -11.49 5.65
C PRO A 30 8.14 -10.63 4.46
N ASP A 31 8.26 -9.31 4.61
CA ASP A 31 7.87 -8.30 3.62
C ASP A 31 6.41 -8.34 3.14
N GLU A 32 5.53 -9.10 3.80
CA GLU A 32 4.11 -9.12 3.46
C GLU A 32 3.46 -7.76 3.74
N SER A 33 2.61 -7.30 2.82
CA SER A 33 1.85 -6.06 3.00
C SER A 33 0.73 -6.26 4.02
N LEU A 34 0.35 -5.18 4.73
CA LEU A 34 -0.76 -5.27 5.68
C LEU A 34 -2.07 -5.68 4.96
N SER A 35 -2.25 -5.30 3.70
CA SER A 35 -3.44 -5.64 2.93
C SER A 35 -3.52 -7.14 2.67
N SER A 36 -2.39 -7.75 2.32
CA SER A 36 -2.27 -9.21 2.16
C SER A 36 -2.62 -9.95 3.45
N VAL A 37 -2.01 -9.55 4.58
CA VAL A 37 -2.28 -10.17 5.88
C VAL A 37 -3.76 -10.04 6.26
N LEU A 38 -4.34 -8.84 6.14
CA LEU A 38 -5.74 -8.63 6.51
C LEU A 38 -6.70 -9.40 5.60
N MET A 39 -6.41 -9.56 4.31
CA MET A 39 -7.23 -10.38 3.41
C MET A 39 -7.20 -11.85 3.81
N ARG A 40 -6.01 -12.40 4.08
CA ARG A 40 -5.88 -13.78 4.57
C ARG A 40 -6.59 -14.00 5.91
N LEU A 41 -6.51 -13.02 6.80
CA LEU A 41 -7.16 -13.08 8.11
C LEU A 41 -8.69 -13.02 8.00
N VAL A 42 -9.20 -12.19 7.09
CA VAL A 42 -10.62 -12.11 6.74
C VAL A 42 -11.10 -13.43 6.16
N ASP A 43 -10.37 -13.99 5.19
CA ASP A 43 -10.72 -15.26 4.55
C ASP A 43 -10.71 -16.42 5.59
N ALA A 44 -9.69 -16.50 6.45
CA ALA A 44 -9.61 -17.51 7.50
C ALA A 44 -10.77 -17.42 8.51
N ASN A 45 -11.17 -16.21 8.91
CA ASN A 45 -12.25 -16.00 9.87
C ASN A 45 -13.65 -15.93 9.23
N GLY A 46 -13.79 -16.20 7.92
CA GLY A 46 -15.07 -16.14 7.23
C GLY A 46 -15.71 -14.75 7.21
N LEU A 47 -14.90 -13.69 7.33
CA LEU A 47 -15.37 -12.31 7.33
C LEU A 47 -15.69 -11.85 5.90
N ARG A 48 -16.60 -10.87 5.77
CA ARG A 48 -17.06 -10.40 4.45
C ARG A 48 -15.97 -9.73 3.61
N SER A 49 -15.10 -8.94 4.23
CA SER A 49 -14.02 -8.20 3.55
C SER A 49 -13.15 -7.48 4.58
N VAL A 50 -11.96 -7.03 4.16
CA VAL A 50 -11.11 -6.13 4.96
C VAL A 50 -11.86 -4.85 5.34
N GLY A 51 -12.73 -4.34 4.47
CA GLY A 51 -13.53 -3.15 4.78
C GLY A 51 -14.52 -3.35 5.93
N ALA A 52 -15.02 -4.57 6.14
CA ALA A 52 -15.85 -4.90 7.29
C ALA A 52 -14.99 -4.96 8.56
N LEU A 53 -13.86 -5.68 8.51
CA LEU A 53 -12.91 -5.76 9.61
C LEU A 53 -12.45 -4.37 10.09
N LEU A 54 -12.10 -3.46 9.17
CA LEU A 54 -11.70 -2.11 9.51
C LEU A 54 -12.80 -1.34 10.25
N ARG A 55 -14.05 -1.40 9.77
CA ARG A 55 -15.18 -0.75 10.45
C ARG A 55 -15.42 -1.35 11.83
N ASP A 56 -15.32 -2.67 11.94
CA ASP A 56 -15.48 -3.38 13.22
C ASP A 56 -14.37 -3.01 14.22
N ALA A 57 -13.16 -2.74 13.72
CA ALA A 57 -12.02 -2.24 14.48
C ALA A 57 -11.99 -0.70 14.62
N GLY A 58 -13.08 0.01 14.28
CA GLY A 58 -13.19 1.46 14.44
C GLY A 58 -12.26 2.29 13.54
N CYS A 59 -11.65 1.68 12.52
CA CYS A 59 -10.79 2.36 11.55
C CYS A 59 -11.63 3.06 10.48
N VAL A 60 -11.27 4.29 10.12
CA VAL A 60 -12.02 5.07 9.11
C VAL A 60 -11.71 4.56 7.71
N ALA A 61 -10.47 4.15 7.46
CA ALA A 61 -9.98 3.62 6.20
C ALA A 61 -8.81 2.67 6.39
N PHE A 62 -8.36 2.02 5.32
CA PHE A 62 -7.20 1.09 5.36
C PHE A 62 -5.85 1.80 5.63
N GLY A 63 -5.81 3.13 5.57
CA GLY A 63 -4.63 3.91 5.96
C GLY A 63 -4.42 5.18 5.12
N PRO A 64 -3.43 6.03 5.44
CA PRO A 64 -2.42 5.87 6.50
C PRO A 64 -3.05 5.73 7.88
N LEU A 65 -2.52 4.82 8.71
CA LEU A 65 -3.12 4.51 10.01
C LEU A 65 -2.49 5.37 11.11
N VAL A 66 -3.30 5.85 12.05
CA VAL A 66 -2.81 6.49 13.27
C VAL A 66 -2.51 5.47 14.36
N SER A 67 -1.73 5.85 15.38
CA SER A 67 -1.35 4.94 16.48
C SER A 67 -2.55 4.28 17.18
N ALA A 68 -3.68 4.98 17.30
CA ALA A 68 -4.90 4.42 17.88
C ALA A 68 -5.52 3.30 17.00
N GLU A 69 -5.56 3.51 15.68
CA GLU A 69 -6.05 2.49 14.74
C GLU A 69 -5.13 1.26 14.70
N ILE A 70 -3.80 1.48 14.78
CA ILE A 70 -2.81 0.40 14.87
C ILE A 70 -3.00 -0.39 16.17
N ALA A 71 -3.22 0.27 17.30
CA ALA A 71 -3.44 -0.39 18.58
C ALA A 71 -4.71 -1.28 18.52
N GLU A 72 -5.78 -0.77 17.94
CA GLU A 72 -7.04 -1.52 17.85
C GLU A 72 -6.96 -2.69 16.85
N LEU A 73 -6.38 -2.47 15.67
CA LEU A 73 -6.13 -3.56 14.71
C LEU A 73 -5.18 -4.60 15.30
N SER A 74 -4.14 -4.20 16.03
CA SER A 74 -3.21 -5.10 16.71
C SER A 74 -3.93 -6.01 17.69
N ARG A 75 -4.83 -5.43 18.48
CA ARG A 75 -5.65 -6.15 19.46
C ARG A 75 -6.64 -7.12 18.78
N VAL A 76 -7.39 -6.65 17.79
CA VAL A 76 -8.40 -7.46 17.08
C VAL A 76 -7.75 -8.58 16.26
N CYS A 77 -6.68 -8.28 15.54
CA CYS A 77 -6.00 -9.23 14.64
C CYS A 77 -4.97 -10.11 15.36
N ARG A 78 -4.62 -9.79 16.62
CA ARG A 78 -3.59 -10.49 17.41
C ARG A 78 -2.23 -10.51 16.73
N ILE A 79 -1.85 -9.37 16.12
CA ILE A 79 -0.55 -9.11 15.50
C ILE A 79 0.10 -7.97 16.26
N GLY A 80 1.37 -8.11 16.65
CA GLY A 80 2.09 -7.08 17.40
C GLY A 80 2.11 -5.73 16.68
N GLN A 81 2.00 -4.63 17.43
CA GLN A 81 1.93 -3.30 16.82
C GLN A 81 3.19 -2.94 16.02
N SER A 82 4.37 -3.38 16.46
CA SER A 82 5.64 -3.19 15.72
C SER A 82 5.59 -3.88 14.36
N THR A 83 5.11 -5.13 14.33
CA THR A 83 4.87 -5.88 13.09
C THR A 83 3.85 -5.15 12.20
N MET A 84 2.74 -4.65 12.75
CA MET A 84 1.78 -3.86 11.95
C MET A 84 2.41 -2.60 11.33
N ARG A 85 3.18 -1.84 12.12
CA ARG A 85 3.91 -0.65 11.64
C ARG A 85 4.91 -0.99 10.54
N SER A 86 5.43 -2.22 10.50
CA SER A 86 6.34 -2.67 9.45
C SER A 86 5.69 -2.91 8.09
N MET A 87 4.37 -3.11 8.05
CA MET A 87 3.64 -3.54 6.86
C MET A 87 2.73 -2.47 6.25
N CYS A 88 2.58 -1.30 6.90
CA CYS A 88 1.66 -0.26 6.45
C CYS A 88 2.18 1.17 6.65
N PRO A 89 1.67 2.15 5.87
CA PRO A 89 1.99 3.56 6.06
C PRO A 89 1.41 4.10 7.37
N VAL A 90 2.29 4.69 8.17
CA VAL A 90 1.97 5.40 9.41
C VAL A 90 2.35 6.85 9.25
N GLU A 91 1.50 7.76 9.73
CA GLU A 91 1.81 9.18 9.72
C GLU A 91 3.01 9.48 10.62
N VAL A 92 4.02 10.16 10.08
CA VAL A 92 5.18 10.66 10.84
C VAL A 92 4.84 12.08 11.31
N GLY A 93 5.06 12.37 12.59
CA GLY A 93 4.71 13.66 13.18
C GLY A 93 5.57 14.81 12.63
N GLY A 94 4.95 15.99 12.47
CA GLY A 94 5.63 17.27 12.22
C GLY A 94 5.95 17.56 10.75
N ARG A 95 5.28 18.55 10.16
CA ARG A 95 5.74 19.17 8.91
C ARG A 95 6.74 20.26 9.26
N ALA A 96 8.03 20.01 9.05
CA ALA A 96 8.96 21.14 8.91
C ALA A 96 8.47 22.01 7.75
N ARG A 97 8.49 23.35 7.90
CA ARG A 97 8.08 24.26 6.81
C ARG A 97 8.95 23.98 5.58
N GLY A 98 8.31 23.69 4.45
CA GLY A 98 8.97 23.42 3.17
C GLY A 98 9.33 21.95 2.91
N ALA A 99 9.19 21.04 3.88
CA ALA A 99 9.44 19.62 3.67
C ALA A 99 8.24 18.91 3.00
N ALA A 100 8.53 17.96 2.11
CA ALA A 100 7.51 17.08 1.54
C ALA A 100 6.88 16.20 2.64
N PHE A 101 5.58 15.96 2.53
CA PHE A 101 4.87 15.09 3.47
C PHE A 101 5.27 13.62 3.23
N SER A 102 5.56 12.88 4.30
CA SER A 102 6.08 11.50 4.25
C SER A 102 5.33 10.57 5.19
N TYR A 103 5.46 9.27 4.94
CA TYR A 103 4.96 8.20 5.79
C TYR A 103 6.11 7.31 6.26
N ALA A 104 5.97 6.75 7.46
CA ALA A 104 6.82 5.68 7.94
C ALA A 104 6.22 4.34 7.54
N VAL A 105 7.03 3.43 7.02
CA VAL A 105 6.69 2.01 6.83
C VAL A 105 7.87 1.19 7.32
N GLY A 106 7.70 0.53 8.46
CA GLY A 106 8.80 -0.18 9.13
C GLY A 106 9.97 0.74 9.42
N ARG A 107 11.08 0.50 8.74
CA ARG A 107 12.33 1.26 8.87
C ARG A 107 12.49 2.38 7.83
N HIS A 108 11.51 2.55 6.95
CA HIS A 108 11.59 3.48 5.82
C HIS A 108 10.75 4.73 6.12
N VAL A 109 11.29 5.90 5.78
CA VAL A 109 10.53 7.15 5.67
C VAL A 109 10.43 7.50 4.19
N ILE A 110 9.22 7.46 3.65
CA ILE A 110 8.96 7.55 2.21
C ILE A 110 8.07 8.76 1.96
N GLU A 111 8.45 9.63 1.03
CA GLU A 111 7.58 10.74 0.66
C GLU A 111 6.24 10.23 0.13
N ALA A 112 5.17 10.91 0.51
CA ALA A 112 3.81 10.48 0.28
C ALA A 112 3.48 10.23 -1.19
N ARG A 113 4.18 10.88 -2.14
CA ARG A 113 3.98 10.68 -3.60
C ARG A 113 4.54 9.34 -4.12
N HIS A 114 5.52 8.75 -3.43
CA HIS A 114 6.13 7.48 -3.84
C HIS A 114 5.45 6.26 -3.22
N LEU A 115 4.36 6.47 -2.46
CA LEU A 115 3.67 5.40 -1.74
C LEU A 115 2.16 5.41 -2.02
N LEU A 116 1.65 4.29 -2.51
CA LEU A 116 0.22 4.03 -2.58
C LEU A 116 -0.37 3.96 -1.17
N VAL A 117 -1.25 4.90 -0.88
CA VAL A 117 -2.00 4.96 0.38
C VAL A 117 -3.46 4.55 0.18
N ARG A 118 -4.16 4.32 1.28
CA ARG A 118 -5.56 3.88 1.32
C ARG A 118 -5.75 2.52 0.64
N ALA A 119 -6.98 2.22 0.29
CA ALA A 119 -7.41 0.90 -0.14
C ALA A 119 -7.05 0.53 -1.58
N ARG A 120 -6.25 1.30 -2.33
CA ARG A 120 -5.72 0.84 -3.63
C ARG A 120 -4.64 -0.20 -3.39
N GLU A 121 -4.54 -1.16 -4.31
CA GLU A 121 -3.56 -2.24 -4.24
C GLU A 121 -3.03 -2.60 -5.62
N ARG A 122 -1.80 -3.10 -5.64
CA ARG A 122 -1.15 -3.71 -6.79
C ARG A 122 -0.99 -5.20 -6.52
N ILE A 123 -1.41 -6.02 -7.47
CA ILE A 123 -1.37 -7.48 -7.34
C ILE A 123 -0.51 -8.08 -8.44
N CYS A 124 0.13 -9.20 -8.11
CA CYS A 124 0.75 -10.09 -9.07
C CYS A 124 -0.15 -11.33 -9.21
N PRO A 125 -0.63 -11.67 -10.42
CA PRO A 125 -1.40 -12.90 -10.65
C PRO A 125 -0.66 -14.16 -10.18
N MET A 126 0.66 -14.18 -10.34
CA MET A 126 1.51 -15.31 -9.91
C MET A 126 1.66 -15.36 -8.39
N CYS A 127 1.85 -14.23 -7.69
CA CYS A 127 1.83 -14.24 -6.21
C CYS A 127 0.48 -14.70 -5.64
N LEU A 128 -0.62 -14.50 -6.38
CA LEU A 128 -1.93 -15.01 -5.97
C LEU A 128 -2.03 -16.53 -6.08
N LEU A 129 -1.38 -17.12 -7.08
CA LEU A 129 -1.25 -18.57 -7.23
C LEU A 129 -0.27 -19.16 -6.21
N ASP A 130 0.82 -18.45 -5.93
CA ASP A 130 1.88 -18.86 -5.00
C ASP A 130 1.54 -18.50 -3.55
N GLY A 131 0.36 -18.92 -3.09
CA GLY A 131 -0.06 -18.80 -1.69
C GLY A 131 -0.69 -17.46 -1.31
N GLY A 132 -0.86 -16.53 -2.25
CA GLY A 132 -1.60 -15.30 -2.02
C GLY A 132 -0.88 -14.35 -1.08
N ILE A 133 0.41 -14.12 -1.29
CA ILE A 133 1.22 -13.20 -0.47
C ILE A 133 1.64 -12.00 -1.31
N MET A 134 1.10 -10.82 -1.01
CA MET A 134 1.49 -9.57 -1.70
C MET A 134 2.56 -8.83 -0.90
N LEU A 135 3.66 -8.47 -1.57
CA LEU A 135 4.77 -7.73 -0.96
C LEU A 135 4.36 -6.29 -0.61
N ALA A 136 4.83 -5.78 0.52
CA ALA A 136 4.68 -4.40 0.94
C ALA A 136 5.27 -3.42 -0.09
N ALA A 137 6.39 -3.80 -0.72
CA ALA A 137 7.04 -3.03 -1.78
C ALA A 137 6.17 -2.84 -3.03
N HIS A 138 5.16 -3.68 -3.28
CA HIS A 138 4.18 -3.45 -4.36
C HIS A 138 3.42 -2.14 -4.18
N ARG A 139 3.42 -1.56 -2.98
CA ARG A 139 2.78 -0.26 -2.71
C ARG A 139 3.64 0.93 -3.12
N LEU A 140 4.90 0.76 -3.52
CA LEU A 140 5.70 1.85 -4.05
C LEU A 140 5.13 2.31 -5.40
N THR A 141 4.95 3.61 -5.62
CA THR A 141 4.36 4.17 -6.85
C THR A 141 5.09 3.70 -8.10
N TRP A 142 6.39 3.47 -8.01
CA TRP A 142 7.27 3.03 -9.10
C TRP A 142 7.43 1.52 -9.24
N MET A 143 6.81 0.72 -8.37
CA MET A 143 6.81 -0.74 -8.51
C MET A 143 5.79 -1.15 -9.57
N THR A 144 6.23 -1.27 -10.82
CA THR A 144 5.38 -1.65 -11.96
C THR A 144 5.46 -3.15 -12.27
N ALA A 145 6.54 -3.84 -11.94
CA ALA A 145 6.67 -5.29 -12.08
C ALA A 145 6.75 -6.00 -10.74
N CYS A 146 6.38 -7.29 -10.71
CA CYS A 146 6.64 -8.15 -9.57
C CYS A 146 8.13 -8.48 -9.53
N PRO A 147 8.87 -8.14 -8.47
CA PRO A 147 10.31 -8.40 -8.40
C PRO A 147 10.63 -9.91 -8.28
N VAL A 148 9.65 -10.71 -7.86
CA VAL A 148 9.77 -12.17 -7.70
C VAL A 148 9.46 -12.89 -9.00
N HIS A 149 8.32 -12.56 -9.64
CA HIS A 149 7.82 -13.29 -10.81
C HIS A 149 8.16 -12.67 -12.16
N ALA A 150 8.74 -11.46 -12.19
CA ALA A 150 9.11 -10.75 -13.42
C ALA A 150 7.93 -10.52 -14.39
N VAL A 151 6.73 -10.33 -13.84
CA VAL A 151 5.50 -10.03 -14.59
C VAL A 151 4.95 -8.67 -14.21
N GLN A 152 4.19 -8.08 -15.12
CA GLN A 152 3.51 -6.81 -14.89
C GLN A 152 2.51 -6.92 -13.72
N LEU A 153 2.64 -6.01 -12.74
CA LEU A 153 1.63 -5.85 -11.69
C LEU A 153 0.34 -5.27 -12.26
N LEU A 154 -0.79 -5.60 -11.63
CA LEU A 154 -2.11 -5.07 -11.96
C LEU A 154 -2.58 -4.15 -10.83
N ASP A 155 -3.10 -2.97 -11.18
CA ASP A 155 -3.78 -2.04 -10.28
C ASP A 155 -5.20 -1.70 -10.73
N VAL A 156 -5.61 -2.21 -11.89
CA VAL A 156 -6.93 -2.07 -12.49
C VAL A 156 -7.40 -3.45 -12.95
N CYS A 157 -8.67 -3.76 -12.71
CA CYS A 157 -9.27 -5.00 -13.18
C CYS A 157 -9.45 -4.94 -14.71
N PRO A 158 -8.94 -5.91 -15.49
CA PRO A 158 -9.07 -5.87 -16.95
C PRO A 158 -10.50 -6.11 -17.45
N GLN A 159 -11.40 -6.65 -16.63
CA GLN A 159 -12.78 -6.90 -17.03
C GLN A 159 -13.73 -5.72 -16.75
N CYS A 160 -13.59 -5.06 -15.60
CA CYS A 160 -14.50 -3.96 -15.22
C CYS A 160 -13.83 -2.59 -15.15
N GLU A 161 -12.53 -2.52 -15.45
CA GLU A 161 -11.72 -1.30 -15.53
C GLU A 161 -11.68 -0.45 -14.25
N LYS A 162 -12.19 -0.98 -13.14
CA LYS A 162 -12.14 -0.35 -11.83
C LYS A 162 -10.79 -0.62 -11.15
N PRO A 163 -10.27 0.33 -10.34
CA PRO A 163 -9.09 0.10 -9.54
C PRO A 163 -9.22 -1.13 -8.64
N ILE A 164 -8.14 -1.87 -8.48
CA ILE A 164 -8.07 -3.01 -7.57
C ILE A 164 -7.98 -2.47 -6.14
N MET A 165 -8.94 -2.89 -5.33
CA MET A 165 -9.10 -2.40 -3.97
C MET A 165 -8.85 -3.52 -2.95
N VAL A 166 -8.23 -3.19 -1.82
CA VAL A 166 -8.06 -4.07 -0.65
C VAL A 166 -9.40 -4.53 -0.08
N THR A 167 -10.44 -3.72 -0.25
CA THR A 167 -11.81 -4.02 0.25
C THR A 167 -12.62 -4.90 -0.68
N ARG A 168 -11.97 -5.59 -1.63
CA ARG A 168 -12.61 -6.59 -2.51
C ARG A 168 -13.08 -7.81 -1.69
N PRO A 169 -13.97 -8.66 -2.25
CA PRO A 169 -14.60 -9.73 -1.49
C PRO A 169 -13.66 -10.86 -1.04
N SER A 170 -12.55 -11.10 -1.75
CA SER A 170 -11.55 -12.11 -1.38
C SER A 170 -10.20 -11.77 -2.01
N MET A 171 -9.13 -12.42 -1.54
CA MET A 171 -7.77 -12.19 -2.04
C MET A 171 -7.67 -12.28 -3.58
N VAL A 172 -8.33 -13.27 -4.18
CA VAL A 172 -8.21 -13.60 -5.61
C VAL A 172 -9.32 -13.05 -6.50
N ARG A 173 -10.39 -12.45 -5.97
CA ARG A 173 -11.57 -12.10 -6.77
C ARG A 173 -11.92 -10.62 -6.77
N CYS A 174 -12.17 -10.09 -7.96
CA CYS A 174 -12.74 -8.77 -8.15
C CYS A 174 -14.23 -8.72 -7.76
N ARG A 175 -14.77 -7.52 -7.49
CA ARG A 175 -16.21 -7.33 -7.28
C ARG A 175 -17.05 -7.65 -8.51
N CYS A 176 -16.49 -7.55 -9.73
CA CYS A 176 -17.18 -7.95 -10.95
C CYS A 176 -17.19 -9.47 -11.19
N GLY A 177 -16.56 -10.26 -10.31
CA GLY A 177 -16.52 -11.72 -10.41
C GLY A 177 -15.23 -12.27 -11.02
N LEU A 178 -14.43 -11.46 -11.73
CA LEU A 178 -13.15 -11.89 -12.29
C LEU A 178 -12.23 -12.49 -11.21
N VAL A 179 -11.63 -13.64 -11.52
CA VAL A 179 -10.63 -14.28 -10.68
C VAL A 179 -9.24 -13.87 -11.17
N PHE A 180 -8.53 -13.07 -10.39
CA PHE A 180 -7.24 -12.49 -10.75
C PHE A 180 -6.14 -13.54 -10.95
N SER A 181 -6.20 -14.66 -10.23
CA SER A 181 -5.24 -15.77 -10.39
C SER A 181 -5.41 -16.53 -11.71
N HIS A 182 -6.50 -16.33 -12.44
CA HIS A 182 -6.72 -16.92 -13.77
C HIS A 182 -6.28 -15.98 -14.91
N ILE A 183 -5.83 -14.76 -14.58
CA ILE A 183 -5.32 -13.84 -15.58
C ILE A 183 -3.97 -14.36 -16.07
N SER A 184 -3.84 -14.53 -17.39
CA SER A 184 -2.55 -14.83 -18.01
C SER A 184 -1.56 -13.71 -17.70
N PRO A 185 -0.42 -14.02 -17.04
CA PRO A 185 0.56 -12.99 -16.71
C PRO A 185 1.18 -12.40 -17.97
N VAL A 186 1.41 -11.09 -17.97
CA VAL A 186 2.18 -10.40 -19.01
C VAL A 186 3.60 -10.26 -18.51
N ALA A 187 4.57 -10.79 -19.26
CA ALA A 187 5.98 -10.65 -18.95
C ALA A 187 6.39 -9.17 -18.99
N SER A 188 7.23 -8.76 -18.04
CA SER A 188 7.82 -7.42 -18.02
C SER A 188 9.07 -7.33 -18.89
N LEU A 189 9.39 -6.14 -19.39
CA LEU A 189 10.66 -5.92 -20.09
C LEU A 189 11.86 -6.03 -19.12
N PRO A 190 13.06 -6.38 -19.61
CA PRO A 190 14.25 -6.50 -18.78
C PRO A 190 14.53 -5.27 -17.90
N GLU A 191 14.37 -4.06 -18.44
CA GLU A 191 14.62 -2.78 -17.76
C GLU A 191 13.55 -2.50 -16.68
N GLU A 192 12.29 -2.90 -16.94
CA GLU A 192 11.21 -2.83 -15.96
C GLU A 192 11.49 -3.77 -14.78
N ILE A 193 11.95 -4.99 -15.08
CA ILE A 193 12.30 -6.00 -14.07
C ILE A 193 13.50 -5.54 -13.24
N GLU A 194 14.53 -4.99 -13.88
CA GLU A 194 15.71 -4.47 -13.20
C GLU A 194 15.33 -3.35 -12.22
N SER A 195 14.50 -2.41 -12.66
CA SER A 195 14.00 -1.31 -11.82
C SER A 195 13.22 -1.83 -10.62
N ALA A 196 12.30 -2.79 -10.83
CA ALA A 196 11.52 -3.39 -9.76
C ALA A 196 12.40 -4.16 -8.75
N ARG A 197 13.40 -4.89 -9.23
CA ARG A 197 14.35 -5.62 -8.37
C ARG A 197 15.24 -4.68 -7.58
N CYS A 198 15.74 -3.60 -8.19
CA CYS A 198 16.52 -2.57 -7.50
C CYS A 198 15.70 -1.95 -6.36
N LEU A 199 14.47 -1.52 -6.63
CA LEU A 199 13.57 -0.98 -5.60
C LEU A 199 13.28 -1.99 -4.49
N TYR A 200 13.07 -3.28 -4.83
CA TYR A 200 12.82 -4.31 -3.84
C TYR A 200 14.06 -4.64 -3.00
N GLN A 201 15.26 -4.61 -3.59
CA GLN A 201 16.51 -4.72 -2.85
C GLN A 201 16.65 -3.56 -1.86
N CYS A 202 16.45 -2.31 -2.30
CA CYS A 202 16.47 -1.15 -1.39
C CYS A 202 15.41 -1.26 -0.28
N TRP A 203 14.24 -1.81 -0.57
CA TRP A 203 13.20 -2.08 0.42
C TRP A 203 13.66 -3.09 1.49
N ARG A 204 14.38 -4.15 1.10
CA ARG A 204 14.83 -5.22 2.01
C ARG A 204 16.03 -4.81 2.86
N MET A 205 16.90 -3.95 2.33
CA MET A 205 18.10 -3.53 3.04
C MET A 205 17.73 -2.79 4.35
N SER A 206 18.48 -3.07 5.41
CA SER A 206 18.34 -2.33 6.66
C SER A 206 18.94 -0.95 6.48
N ALA A 207 18.15 0.10 6.71
CA ALA A 207 18.60 1.47 6.75
C ALA A 207 19.59 1.67 7.91
N ALA A 208 20.85 1.27 7.72
CA ALA A 208 21.98 1.84 8.46
C ALA A 208 22.26 3.28 7.99
N THR A 209 21.66 3.67 6.87
CA THR A 209 21.69 5.02 6.30
C THR A 209 20.28 5.28 5.77
N GLU A 210 19.63 6.36 6.21
CA GLU A 210 18.25 6.72 5.88
C GLU A 210 17.97 6.93 4.37
N SER A 211 18.98 6.74 3.50
CA SER A 211 18.97 7.22 2.13
C SER A 211 18.71 6.16 1.04
N GLY A 212 19.02 4.88 1.24
CA GLY A 212 19.07 3.90 0.14
C GLY A 212 17.77 3.70 -0.67
N LEU A 213 16.60 3.67 -0.01
CA LEU A 213 15.31 3.58 -0.73
C LEU A 213 14.92 4.91 -1.39
N SER A 214 15.21 6.03 -0.74
CA SER A 214 14.96 7.37 -1.29
C SER A 214 15.82 7.63 -2.53
N GLU A 215 17.10 7.25 -2.47
CA GLU A 215 18.04 7.28 -3.60
C GLU A 215 17.57 6.37 -4.74
N GLY A 216 17.13 5.14 -4.43
CA GLY A 216 16.58 4.23 -5.45
C GLY A 216 15.33 4.78 -6.13
N LEU A 217 14.40 5.37 -5.36
CA LEU A 217 13.21 6.03 -5.91
C LEU A 217 13.58 7.24 -6.77
N ALA A 218 14.55 8.05 -6.34
CA ALA A 218 15.05 9.20 -7.07
C ALA A 218 15.78 8.80 -8.36
N ALA A 219 16.59 7.73 -8.33
CA ALA A 219 17.30 7.21 -9.50
C ALA A 219 16.33 6.65 -10.54
N VAL A 220 15.26 5.98 -10.11
CA VAL A 220 14.18 5.58 -11.01
C VAL A 220 13.52 6.82 -11.62
N GLU A 221 13.20 7.85 -10.81
CA GLU A 221 12.65 9.12 -11.33
C GLU A 221 13.57 9.84 -12.32
N GLU A 222 14.87 9.89 -12.05
CA GLU A 222 15.84 10.53 -12.93
C GLU A 222 15.97 9.80 -14.26
N ARG A 223 16.06 8.45 -14.25
CA ARG A 223 16.05 7.64 -15.48
C ARG A 223 14.84 7.97 -16.36
N ILE A 224 13.70 8.24 -15.74
CA ILE A 224 12.44 8.57 -16.41
C ILE A 224 12.47 9.97 -16.99
N ASP A 225 12.88 10.95 -16.19
CA ASP A 225 12.95 12.34 -16.64
C ASP A 225 13.98 12.48 -17.77
N CYS A 226 15.10 11.75 -17.73
CA CYS A 226 16.08 11.69 -18.83
C CYS A 226 15.50 11.07 -20.11
N GLN A 227 14.67 10.03 -20.03
CA GLN A 227 14.02 9.42 -21.19
C GLN A 227 12.96 10.34 -21.82
N HIS A 228 12.22 11.12 -21.02
CA HIS A 228 11.22 12.07 -21.50
C HIS A 228 11.77 13.44 -21.89
N ALA A 229 12.95 13.84 -21.40
CA ALA A 229 13.62 15.08 -21.79
C ALA A 229 13.97 15.11 -23.29
N VAL A 230 14.03 13.93 -23.93
CA VAL A 230 14.15 13.79 -25.39
C VAL A 230 12.86 14.21 -26.12
N GLU A 231 11.70 14.26 -25.45
CA GLU A 231 10.39 14.48 -26.08
C GLU A 231 9.59 15.72 -25.59
N MET A 232 9.94 16.40 -24.47
CA MET A 232 9.14 17.54 -23.98
C MET A 232 9.92 18.70 -23.31
N ARG A 233 9.39 19.93 -23.50
CA ARG A 233 9.88 21.23 -22.99
C ARG A 233 9.85 21.35 -21.45
N PRO A 234 10.76 22.15 -20.85
CA PRO A 234 10.93 22.22 -19.40
C PRO A 234 9.81 23.02 -18.73
N GLY A 235 9.06 22.36 -17.84
CA GLY A 235 8.12 23.04 -16.97
C GLY A 235 6.94 22.17 -16.52
N SER A 236 7.15 21.24 -15.60
CA SER A 236 6.04 20.79 -14.74
C SER A 236 6.59 20.35 -13.39
N GLY A 237 6.01 20.84 -12.28
CA GLY A 237 6.39 20.39 -10.94
C GLY A 237 6.19 18.88 -10.77
N ARG A 238 6.84 18.28 -9.76
CA ARG A 238 6.77 16.82 -9.50
C ARG A 238 5.30 16.36 -9.38
N VAL A 239 4.84 15.55 -10.34
CA VAL A 239 3.43 15.11 -10.46
C VAL A 239 3.13 13.96 -9.49
N ASP A 240 2.01 14.05 -8.75
CA ASP A 240 1.52 12.96 -7.89
C ASP A 240 0.94 11.81 -8.74
N ARG A 241 1.72 10.74 -8.89
CA ARG A 241 1.37 9.57 -9.72
C ARG A 241 0.55 8.48 -8.99
N ARG A 242 0.15 8.67 -7.73
CA ARG A 242 -0.52 7.62 -6.93
C ARG A 242 -1.87 7.13 -7.48
N ARG A 243 -2.55 7.95 -8.28
CA ARG A 243 -3.84 7.59 -8.90
C ARG A 243 -3.69 7.14 -10.34
N VAL A 244 -2.51 7.32 -10.94
CA VAL A 244 -2.21 7.00 -12.33
C VAL A 244 -2.15 5.48 -12.47
N PRO A 245 -2.95 4.88 -13.37
CA PRO A 245 -2.90 3.45 -13.62
C PRO A 245 -1.51 2.99 -14.06
N LEU A 246 -1.09 1.79 -13.67
CA LEU A 246 0.20 1.22 -14.04
C LEU A 246 0.46 1.22 -15.55
N ARG A 247 -0.58 1.01 -16.37
CA ARG A 247 -0.47 1.09 -17.84
C ARG A 247 0.04 2.46 -18.31
N GLN A 248 -0.45 3.55 -17.72
CA GLN A 248 0.00 4.90 -18.08
C GLN A 248 1.39 5.20 -17.54
N ILE A 249 1.72 4.66 -16.35
CA ILE A 249 3.09 4.72 -15.83
C ILE A 249 4.02 4.02 -16.81
N ARG A 250 3.77 2.75 -17.17
CA ARG A 250 4.60 1.99 -18.13
C ARG A 250 4.76 2.69 -19.48
N TYR A 251 3.69 3.27 -20.03
CA TYR A 251 3.76 4.03 -21.27
C TYR A 251 4.72 5.21 -21.15
N ALA A 252 4.64 5.97 -20.05
CA ALA A 252 5.61 7.02 -19.76
C ALA A 252 7.04 6.43 -19.64
N LEU A 253 7.19 5.28 -18.98
CA LEU A 253 8.50 4.63 -18.84
C LEU A 253 9.07 4.03 -20.15
N GLY A 254 8.35 4.09 -21.27
CA GLY A 254 8.75 3.43 -22.51
C GLY A 254 8.77 1.90 -22.41
N PHE A 255 8.03 1.33 -21.45
CA PHE A 255 7.97 -0.13 -21.27
C PHE A 255 6.92 -0.82 -22.14
N ILE A 256 6.02 -0.05 -22.75
CA ILE A 256 4.97 -0.49 -23.67
C ILE A 256 4.70 0.56 -24.74
#